data_AF-A0A158J078-F1
#
_entry.id   AF-A0A158J078-F1
#
_cell.length_a   1.000
_cell.length_b   1.000
_cell.length_c   1.000
_cell.angle_alpha   90.00
_cell.angle_beta   90.00
_cell.angle_gamma   90.00
#
_symmetry.space_group_name_H-M   'P 1'
#
loop_
_entity.id
_entity.type
_entity.pdbx_description
1 polymer ?
#
loop_
_entity_poly.entity_id
_entity_poly.type
_entity_poly.pdbx_seq_one_letter_code
_entity_poly.pdbx_strand_id
1 'polypeptide(L)'
;MSAPLLLTFNPGSSTVKIGLFNVTADGARRIGQGTIDFQHAPLLLHLVGGDKTREIPLQASVTEDLHDVLDETLNWFATHFSLTDLVAVGHRVVHGGDAFAGPVAITDATLAAIVELVPLAPLHQPQSVRLIRAIRHLRPHLLQSASFDTAFHRTQTDLVRRFALPRRFFDNGVKRYGFHGLSYQFIARALARQSQRLAAGKVIAAHLGSGASLCAMSAGSSRDTSMGFSTLDGIPMANGSQPFCEGNQLWPFHAL
;
A
#
# COMPACT_ATOMS: atom_id res chain seq x y z
N MET A 1 10.65 -29.23 -9.99
CA MET A 1 9.76 -28.54 -9.03
C MET A 1 9.65 -27.11 -9.50
N SER A 2 8.43 -26.56 -9.60
CA SER A 2 8.24 -25.16 -9.95
C SER A 2 8.61 -24.27 -8.75
N ALA A 3 8.96 -23.01 -9.00
CA ALA A 3 9.39 -22.09 -7.95
C ALA A 3 8.15 -21.59 -7.15
N PRO A 4 8.25 -21.44 -5.81
CA PRO A 4 7.17 -20.88 -4.99
C PRO A 4 6.68 -19.53 -5.54
N LEU A 5 5.37 -19.38 -5.69
CA LEU A 5 4.73 -18.15 -6.17
C LEU A 5 4.29 -17.29 -4.99
N LEU A 6 4.49 -15.99 -5.11
CA LEU A 6 3.92 -14.96 -4.25
C LEU A 6 3.05 -14.02 -5.07
N LEU A 7 1.91 -13.66 -4.50
CA LEU A 7 1.07 -12.60 -5.03
C LEU A 7 1.13 -11.38 -4.11
N THR A 8 1.05 -10.19 -4.69
CA THR A 8 0.85 -8.96 -3.92
C THR A 8 -0.38 -8.22 -4.41
N PHE A 9 -1.23 -7.76 -3.50
CA PHE A 9 -2.34 -6.87 -3.83
C PHE A 9 -2.04 -5.44 -3.42
N ASN A 10 -2.33 -4.52 -4.33
CA ASN A 10 -2.28 -3.09 -4.12
C ASN A 10 -3.62 -2.47 -4.55
N PRO A 11 -4.56 -2.27 -3.61
CA PRO A 11 -5.84 -1.65 -3.91
C PRO A 11 -5.70 -0.15 -4.19
N GLY A 12 -6.32 0.31 -5.27
CA GLY A 12 -6.74 1.70 -5.48
C GLY A 12 -8.14 1.92 -4.95
N SER A 13 -8.83 2.99 -5.37
CA SER A 13 -10.25 3.27 -5.02
C SER A 13 -11.25 2.42 -5.83
N SER A 14 -10.88 2.08 -7.06
CA SER A 14 -11.71 1.31 -8.00
C SER A 14 -10.92 0.22 -8.73
N THR A 15 -9.61 0.18 -8.53
CA THR A 15 -8.73 -0.79 -9.17
C THR A 15 -8.03 -1.65 -8.14
N VAL A 16 -7.60 -2.84 -8.54
CA VAL A 16 -6.63 -3.63 -7.79
C VAL A 16 -5.46 -3.98 -8.71
N LYS A 17 -4.26 -3.63 -8.28
CA LYS A 17 -3.02 -4.07 -8.93
C LYS A 17 -2.53 -5.33 -8.25
N ILE A 18 -2.16 -6.31 -9.04
CA ILE A 18 -1.66 -7.61 -8.63
C ILE A 18 -0.21 -7.72 -9.07
N GLY A 19 0.69 -8.10 -8.18
CA GLY A 19 2.07 -8.44 -8.53
C GLY A 19 2.27 -9.94 -8.45
N LEU A 20 2.96 -10.52 -9.43
CA LEU A 20 3.32 -11.94 -9.45
C LEU A 20 4.83 -12.08 -9.29
N PHE A 21 5.26 -12.92 -8.35
CA PHE A 21 6.68 -13.13 -8.06
C PHE A 21 7.00 -14.61 -7.86
N ASN A 22 8.12 -15.04 -8.41
CA ASN A 22 8.72 -16.32 -8.05
C ASN A 22 9.71 -16.12 -6.92
N VAL A 23 9.67 -16.99 -5.92
CA VAL A 23 10.66 -17.07 -4.85
C VAL A 23 11.79 -17.97 -5.31
N THR A 24 13.00 -17.43 -5.26
CA THR A 24 14.25 -18.14 -5.53
C THR A 24 15.12 -18.08 -4.28
N ALA A 25 16.26 -18.78 -4.29
CA ALA A 25 17.24 -18.69 -3.20
C ALA A 25 17.72 -17.24 -2.96
N ASP A 26 17.77 -16.43 -4.01
CA ASP A 26 18.19 -15.02 -3.96
C ASP A 26 17.05 -14.05 -3.59
N GLY A 27 15.85 -14.58 -3.32
CA GLY A 27 14.65 -13.84 -2.93
C GLY A 27 13.55 -13.83 -4.00
N ALA A 28 12.58 -12.92 -3.81
CA ALA A 28 11.41 -12.80 -4.69
C ALA A 28 11.75 -11.99 -5.96
N ARG A 29 11.54 -12.60 -7.13
CA ARG A 29 11.70 -11.97 -8.45
C ARG A 29 10.34 -11.78 -9.10
N ARG A 30 10.03 -10.56 -9.51
CA ARG A 30 8.79 -10.25 -10.23
C ARG A 30 8.79 -10.91 -11.60
N ILE A 31 7.71 -11.63 -11.90
CA ILE A 31 7.48 -12.29 -13.19
C ILE A 31 6.34 -11.66 -13.99
N GLY A 32 5.48 -10.89 -13.33
CA GLY A 32 4.40 -10.18 -13.99
C GLY A 32 3.61 -9.25 -13.08
N GLN A 33 2.59 -8.64 -13.65
CA GLN A 33 1.59 -7.84 -12.97
C GLN A 33 0.23 -8.02 -13.61
N GLY A 34 -0.81 -7.89 -12.80
CA GLY A 34 -2.18 -7.78 -13.23
C GLY A 34 -2.82 -6.48 -12.76
N THR A 35 -3.84 -6.02 -13.46
CA THR A 35 -4.72 -4.94 -13.00
C THR A 35 -6.16 -5.31 -13.33
N ILE A 36 -7.05 -5.12 -12.37
CA ILE A 36 -8.49 -5.21 -12.55
C ILE A 36 -9.07 -3.84 -12.20
N ASP A 37 -9.90 -3.29 -13.07
CA ASP A 37 -10.71 -2.10 -12.79
C ASP A 37 -12.15 -2.54 -12.53
N PHE A 38 -12.62 -2.35 -11.29
CA PHE A 38 -13.96 -2.73 -10.86
C PHE A 38 -15.07 -1.85 -11.44
N GLN A 39 -14.72 -0.72 -12.08
CA GLN A 39 -15.69 0.14 -12.77
C GLN A 39 -15.88 -0.23 -14.23
N HIS A 40 -15.03 -1.10 -14.79
CA HIS A 40 -15.13 -1.52 -16.18
C HIS A 40 -16.12 -2.68 -16.34
N ALA A 41 -16.94 -2.63 -17.40
CA ALA A 41 -17.91 -3.66 -17.76
C ALA A 41 -17.77 -3.98 -19.26
N PRO A 42 -17.46 -5.24 -19.65
CA PRO A 42 -17.19 -6.40 -18.79
C PRO A 42 -15.92 -6.23 -17.96
N LEU A 43 -15.79 -6.95 -16.83
CA LEU A 43 -14.55 -6.92 -16.05
C LEU A 43 -13.39 -7.50 -16.87
N LEU A 44 -12.24 -6.84 -16.81
CA LEU A 44 -11.02 -7.28 -17.48
C LEU A 44 -9.87 -7.40 -16.49
N LEU A 45 -9.16 -8.53 -16.56
CA LEU A 45 -7.85 -8.71 -15.97
C LEU A 45 -6.79 -8.39 -17.04
N HIS A 46 -6.15 -7.23 -16.91
CA HIS A 46 -5.04 -6.82 -17.76
C HIS A 46 -3.72 -7.33 -17.17
N LEU A 47 -3.07 -8.26 -17.85
CA LEU A 47 -1.80 -8.85 -17.43
C LEU A 47 -0.64 -8.38 -18.29
N VAL A 48 0.49 -8.11 -17.64
CA VAL A 48 1.76 -7.77 -18.29
C VAL A 48 2.87 -8.61 -17.65
N GLY A 49 3.61 -9.36 -18.47
CA GLY A 49 4.75 -10.18 -18.03
C GLY A 49 5.75 -10.41 -19.16
N GLY A 50 7.02 -10.03 -18.94
CA GLY A 50 8.00 -9.95 -20.03
C GLY A 50 7.50 -9.02 -21.14
N ASP A 51 7.61 -9.46 -22.39
CA ASP A 51 7.14 -8.72 -23.57
C ASP A 51 5.68 -9.04 -23.96
N LYS A 52 4.92 -9.72 -23.08
CA LYS A 52 3.56 -10.14 -23.36
C LYS A 52 2.56 -9.34 -22.53
N THR A 53 1.54 -8.85 -23.21
CA THR A 53 0.34 -8.25 -22.61
C THR A 53 -0.87 -9.11 -22.98
N ARG A 54 -1.77 -9.34 -22.03
CA ARG A 54 -3.02 -10.08 -22.23
C ARG A 54 -4.16 -9.38 -21.53
N GLU A 55 -5.33 -9.38 -22.14
CA GLU A 55 -6.59 -8.96 -21.53
C GLU A 55 -7.48 -10.19 -21.42
N ILE A 56 -7.91 -10.48 -20.21
CA ILE A 56 -8.71 -11.66 -19.91
C ILE A 56 -10.06 -11.19 -19.39
N PRO A 57 -11.17 -11.49 -20.10
CA PRO A 57 -12.50 -11.19 -19.59
C PRO A 57 -12.81 -12.06 -18.39
N LEU A 58 -13.26 -11.43 -17.31
CA LEU A 58 -13.79 -12.09 -16.13
C LEU A 58 -15.32 -12.12 -16.23
N GLN A 59 -15.91 -13.27 -15.92
CA GLN A 59 -17.36 -13.46 -15.91
C GLN A 59 -17.99 -13.09 -14.57
N ALA A 60 -17.19 -13.03 -13.50
CA ALA A 60 -17.62 -12.65 -12.17
C ALA A 60 -18.20 -11.23 -12.13
N SER A 61 -19.13 -11.01 -11.21
CA SER A 61 -19.66 -9.68 -10.89
C SER A 61 -18.98 -9.12 -9.64
N VAL A 62 -18.81 -7.80 -9.57
CA VAL A 62 -18.22 -7.15 -8.39
C VAL A 62 -19.26 -7.12 -7.26
N THR A 63 -19.10 -8.00 -6.27
CA THR A 63 -19.86 -8.04 -5.01
C THR A 63 -19.11 -7.35 -3.88
N GLU A 64 -19.75 -7.01 -2.76
CA GLU A 64 -19.07 -6.40 -1.60
C GLU A 64 -17.91 -7.22 -1.03
N ASP A 65 -17.85 -8.53 -1.25
CA ASP A 65 -16.82 -9.41 -0.70
C ASP A 65 -15.71 -9.79 -1.69
N LEU A 66 -15.86 -9.49 -3.00
CA LEU A 66 -14.91 -9.84 -4.08
C LEU A 66 -14.64 -11.34 -4.24
N HIS A 67 -15.43 -12.22 -3.64
CA HIS A 67 -15.14 -13.65 -3.66
C HIS A 67 -15.05 -14.21 -5.09
N ASP A 68 -16.06 -13.98 -5.92
CA ASP A 68 -16.11 -14.54 -7.27
C ASP A 68 -15.01 -13.96 -8.17
N VAL A 69 -14.78 -12.65 -8.10
CA VAL A 69 -13.74 -11.98 -8.91
C VAL A 69 -12.35 -12.50 -8.56
N LEU A 70 -12.06 -12.66 -7.27
CA LEU A 70 -10.76 -13.16 -6.82
C LEU A 70 -10.61 -14.65 -7.03
N ASP A 71 -11.65 -15.46 -6.86
CA ASP A 71 -11.56 -16.89 -7.15
C ASP A 71 -11.34 -17.14 -8.64
N GLU A 72 -12.06 -16.45 -9.53
CA GLU A 72 -11.84 -16.53 -10.98
C GLU A 72 -10.42 -16.08 -11.35
N THR A 73 -9.95 -14.97 -10.77
CA THR A 73 -8.59 -14.46 -10.99
C THR A 73 -7.51 -15.46 -10.50
N LEU A 74 -7.69 -16.05 -9.31
CA LEU A 74 -6.76 -17.04 -8.77
C LEU A 74 -6.81 -18.33 -9.61
N ASN A 75 -7.98 -18.80 -10.02
CA ASN A 75 -8.11 -19.98 -10.88
C ASN A 75 -7.46 -19.75 -12.25
N TRP A 76 -7.59 -18.55 -12.80
CA TRP A 76 -6.86 -18.18 -14.01
C TRP A 76 -5.34 -18.22 -13.80
N PHE A 77 -4.84 -17.69 -12.68
CA PHE A 77 -3.43 -17.84 -12.35
C PHE A 77 -3.02 -19.30 -12.16
N ALA A 78 -3.89 -20.19 -11.65
CA ALA A 78 -3.65 -21.63 -11.49
C ALA A 78 -3.41 -22.38 -12.79
N THR A 79 -4.12 -21.96 -13.83
CA THR A 79 -4.07 -22.63 -15.13
C THR A 79 -2.88 -22.17 -15.96
N HIS A 80 -2.30 -21.00 -15.66
CA HIS A 80 -1.22 -20.38 -16.44
C HIS A 80 0.11 -20.27 -15.70
N PHE A 81 0.07 -20.32 -14.38
CA PHE A 81 1.21 -20.41 -13.47
C PHE A 81 0.97 -21.61 -12.55
N SER A 82 2.02 -22.32 -12.17
CA SER A 82 1.90 -23.45 -11.23
C SER A 82 1.45 -22.92 -9.86
N LEU A 83 0.15 -22.95 -9.54
CA LEU A 83 -0.39 -22.48 -8.24
C LEU A 83 -0.32 -23.51 -7.11
N THR A 84 0.06 -24.75 -7.38
CA THR A 84 0.51 -25.69 -6.32
C THR A 84 1.67 -25.13 -5.51
N ASP A 85 2.27 -24.03 -5.99
CA ASP A 85 3.36 -23.29 -5.39
C ASP A 85 2.96 -21.92 -4.81
N LEU A 86 1.68 -21.50 -4.82
CA LEU A 86 1.29 -20.22 -4.17
C LEU A 86 1.42 -20.34 -2.66
N VAL A 87 2.50 -19.79 -2.13
CA VAL A 87 2.88 -19.95 -0.72
C VAL A 87 2.43 -18.79 0.16
N ALA A 88 2.27 -17.58 -0.39
CA ALA A 88 1.75 -16.46 0.37
C ALA A 88 1.21 -15.30 -0.50
N VAL A 89 0.41 -14.45 0.15
CA VAL A 89 -0.10 -13.19 -0.39
C VAL A 89 0.35 -12.01 0.48
N GLY A 90 0.87 -10.96 -0.14
CA GLY A 90 1.16 -9.68 0.51
C GLY A 90 0.12 -8.62 0.17
N HIS A 91 -0.39 -7.90 1.17
CA HIS A 91 -1.35 -6.82 1.00
C HIS A 91 -0.68 -5.48 1.31
N ARG A 92 -0.67 -4.56 0.34
CA ARG A 92 -0.34 -3.16 0.63
C ARG A 92 -1.54 -2.52 1.32
N VAL A 93 -1.30 -1.98 2.51
CA VAL A 93 -2.28 -1.23 3.30
C VAL A 93 -1.77 0.19 3.45
N VAL A 94 -2.61 1.19 3.18
CA VAL A 94 -2.17 2.59 3.22
C VAL A 94 -1.83 3.00 4.66
N HIS A 95 -2.72 2.73 5.62
CA HIS A 95 -2.57 3.20 7.00
C HIS A 95 -2.30 2.06 7.98
N GLY A 96 -1.23 2.20 8.77
CA GLY A 96 -0.83 1.29 9.86
C GLY A 96 -0.96 1.93 11.25
N GLY A 97 -1.27 3.23 11.31
CA GLY A 97 -1.44 3.95 12.58
C GLY A 97 -0.18 3.90 13.43
N ASP A 98 -0.36 3.98 14.75
CA ASP A 98 0.73 3.75 15.69
C ASP A 98 0.97 2.26 16.00
N ALA A 99 -0.02 1.41 15.68
CA ALA A 99 -0.03 -0.02 15.97
C ALA A 99 0.98 -0.81 15.13
N PHE A 100 1.20 -0.40 13.87
CA PHE A 100 2.04 -1.16 12.94
C PHE A 100 3.29 -0.36 12.52
N ALA A 101 4.47 -0.81 13.00
CA ALA A 101 5.77 -0.26 12.65
C ALA A 101 6.53 -1.07 11.58
N GLY A 102 5.91 -2.11 11.04
CA GLY A 102 6.50 -2.98 10.03
C GLY A 102 5.46 -3.93 9.43
N PRO A 103 5.87 -4.80 8.49
CA PRO A 103 4.99 -5.81 7.93
C PRO A 103 4.59 -6.83 9.02
N VAL A 104 3.36 -7.31 8.96
CA VAL A 104 2.81 -8.30 9.91
C VAL A 104 2.12 -9.44 9.17
N ALA A 105 2.15 -10.64 9.75
CA ALA A 105 1.29 -11.73 9.32
C ALA A 105 -0.17 -11.40 9.63
N ILE A 106 -1.09 -11.81 8.76
CA ILE A 106 -2.53 -11.64 9.00
C ILE A 106 -3.03 -12.75 9.93
N THR A 107 -3.48 -12.34 11.10
CA THR A 107 -4.27 -13.12 12.06
C THR A 107 -5.61 -12.41 12.30
N ASP A 108 -6.51 -13.01 13.09
CA ASP A 108 -7.75 -12.34 13.52
C ASP A 108 -7.45 -11.04 14.27
N ALA A 109 -6.46 -11.06 15.17
CA ALA A 109 -6.08 -9.88 15.95
C ALA A 109 -5.51 -8.77 15.06
N THR A 110 -4.62 -9.09 14.12
CA THR A 110 -4.07 -8.06 13.23
C THR A 110 -5.11 -7.54 12.25
N LEU A 111 -6.01 -8.40 11.75
CA LEU A 111 -7.11 -7.96 10.87
C LEU A 111 -8.06 -7.02 11.61
N ALA A 112 -8.45 -7.34 12.85
CA ALA A 112 -9.26 -6.46 13.68
C ALA A 112 -8.57 -5.10 13.87
N ALA A 113 -7.28 -5.09 14.24
CA ALA A 113 -6.52 -3.85 14.37
C ALA A 113 -6.39 -3.06 13.05
N ILE A 114 -6.33 -3.72 11.89
CA ILE A 114 -6.36 -3.06 10.57
C ILE A 114 -7.72 -2.41 10.30
N VAL A 115 -8.82 -3.05 10.73
CA VAL A 115 -10.19 -2.53 10.61
C VAL A 115 -10.40 -1.29 11.49
N GLU A 116 -9.85 -1.27 12.70
CA GLU A 116 -9.92 -0.09 13.58
C GLU A 116 -9.23 1.16 13.00
N LEU A 117 -8.40 1.00 11.97
CA LEU A 117 -7.75 2.10 11.26
C LEU A 117 -8.60 2.68 10.12
N VAL A 118 -9.79 2.14 9.85
CA VAL A 118 -10.71 2.66 8.81
C VAL A 118 -11.00 4.16 8.97
N PRO A 119 -11.26 4.70 10.18
CA PRO A 119 -11.47 6.15 10.35
C PRO A 119 -10.29 7.02 9.89
N LEU A 120 -9.06 6.50 9.87
CA LEU A 120 -7.87 7.25 9.44
C LEU A 120 -7.67 7.25 7.92
N ALA A 121 -8.23 6.26 7.22
CA ALA A 121 -8.13 6.16 5.75
C ALA A 121 -9.43 5.60 5.14
N PRO A 122 -10.57 6.30 5.28
CA PRO A 122 -11.89 5.76 4.94
C PRO A 122 -12.04 5.39 3.46
N LEU A 123 -11.28 6.04 2.56
CA LEU A 123 -11.31 5.77 1.12
C LEU A 123 -10.40 4.61 0.67
N HIS A 124 -9.46 4.16 1.51
CA HIS A 124 -8.43 3.19 1.09
C HIS A 124 -8.42 1.93 1.97
N GLN A 125 -8.63 2.09 3.28
CA GLN A 125 -8.57 1.01 4.24
C GLN A 125 -9.64 -0.06 3.99
N PRO A 126 -10.92 0.29 3.71
CA PRO A 126 -11.96 -0.73 3.48
C PRO A 126 -11.62 -1.68 2.33
N GLN A 127 -11.03 -1.17 1.25
CA GLN A 127 -10.67 -2.01 0.11
C GLN A 127 -9.53 -2.99 0.43
N SER A 128 -8.57 -2.55 1.26
CA SER A 128 -7.53 -3.45 1.77
C SER A 128 -8.11 -4.55 2.66
N VAL A 129 -9.03 -4.20 3.57
CA VAL A 129 -9.74 -5.15 4.45
C VAL A 129 -10.55 -6.16 3.63
N ARG A 130 -11.25 -5.69 2.59
CA ARG A 130 -12.05 -6.51 1.68
C ARG A 130 -11.21 -7.58 0.99
N LEU A 131 -10.05 -7.20 0.43
CA LEU A 131 -9.12 -8.15 -0.20
C LEU A 131 -8.55 -9.16 0.81
N ILE A 132 -8.18 -8.73 2.02
CA ILE A 132 -7.69 -9.64 3.06
C ILE A 132 -8.76 -10.66 3.45
N ARG A 133 -10.00 -10.20 3.69
CA ARG A 133 -11.13 -11.08 4.04
C ARG A 133 -11.43 -12.07 2.93
N ALA A 134 -11.42 -11.63 1.68
CA ALA A 134 -11.68 -12.49 0.54
C ALA A 134 -10.65 -13.60 0.39
N ILE A 135 -9.35 -13.30 0.50
CA ILE A 135 -8.31 -14.34 0.45
C ILE A 135 -8.40 -15.28 1.66
N ARG A 136 -8.74 -14.77 2.86
CA ARG A 136 -8.97 -15.63 4.03
C ARG A 136 -10.14 -16.59 3.83
N HIS A 137 -11.20 -16.15 3.14
CA HIS A 137 -12.34 -16.99 2.80
C HIS A 137 -11.98 -18.04 1.75
N LEU A 138 -11.39 -17.61 0.63
CA LEU A 138 -11.10 -18.48 -0.51
C LEU A 138 -9.93 -19.45 -0.28
N ARG A 139 -8.95 -19.07 0.54
CA ARG A 139 -7.72 -19.83 0.80
C ARG A 139 -7.33 -19.71 2.30
N PRO A 140 -8.08 -20.35 3.22
CA PRO A 140 -7.91 -20.16 4.67
C PRO A 140 -6.54 -20.59 5.22
N HIS A 141 -5.85 -21.50 4.51
CA HIS A 141 -4.51 -21.97 4.91
C HIS A 141 -3.37 -21.17 4.26
N LEU A 142 -3.67 -20.25 3.35
CA LEU A 142 -2.65 -19.47 2.66
C LEU A 142 -2.11 -18.37 3.57
N LEU A 143 -0.78 -18.30 3.68
CA LEU A 143 -0.12 -17.25 4.45
C LEU A 143 -0.42 -15.89 3.85
N GLN A 144 -0.80 -14.95 4.70
CA GLN A 144 -1.07 -13.58 4.31
C GLN A 144 -0.25 -12.63 5.16
N SER A 145 0.21 -11.53 4.56
CA SER A 145 0.89 -10.45 5.27
C SER A 145 0.33 -9.10 4.86
N ALA A 146 0.34 -8.12 5.76
CA ALA A 146 0.08 -6.71 5.44
C ALA A 146 1.36 -5.91 5.58
N SER A 147 1.58 -4.98 4.66
CA SER A 147 2.69 -4.02 4.67
C SER A 147 2.12 -2.60 4.56
N PHE A 148 2.57 -1.70 5.43
CA PHE A 148 1.94 -0.40 5.62
C PHE A 148 2.79 0.76 5.08
N ASP A 149 2.18 1.69 4.34
CA ASP A 149 2.91 2.88 3.85
C ASP A 149 3.34 3.84 4.94
N THR A 150 2.68 3.82 6.08
CA THR A 150 2.99 4.67 7.25
C THR A 150 4.11 4.08 8.12
N ALA A 151 4.40 2.76 8.01
CA ALA A 151 5.28 2.06 8.94
C ALA A 151 6.73 2.58 8.91
N PHE A 152 7.26 2.90 7.72
CA PHE A 152 8.65 3.39 7.58
C PHE A 152 8.90 4.68 8.36
N HIS A 153 7.87 5.51 8.52
CA HIS A 153 7.92 6.80 9.19
C HIS A 153 7.75 6.71 10.71
N ARG A 154 7.49 5.52 11.28
CA ARG A 154 7.37 5.32 12.73
C ARG A 154 8.67 5.60 13.51
N THR A 155 9.78 5.75 12.81
CA THR A 155 11.08 6.17 13.37
C THR A 155 11.20 7.68 13.65
N GLN A 156 10.20 8.47 13.22
CA GLN A 156 10.11 9.90 13.54
C GLN A 156 9.71 10.12 15.01
N THR A 157 10.24 11.17 15.62
CA THR A 157 9.89 11.55 17.00
C THR A 157 8.52 12.20 17.06
N ASP A 158 7.86 12.15 18.22
CA ASP A 158 6.56 12.82 18.41
C ASP A 158 6.63 14.34 18.17
N LEU A 159 7.80 14.96 18.38
CA LEU A 159 8.03 16.37 18.08
C LEU A 159 7.85 16.65 16.58
N VAL A 160 8.43 15.82 15.71
CA VAL A 160 8.29 15.94 14.25
C VAL A 160 6.86 15.60 13.81
N ARG A 161 6.23 14.64 14.49
CA ARG A 161 4.90 14.17 14.11
C ARG A 161 3.77 15.11 14.51
N ARG A 162 4.00 16.01 15.45
CA ARG A 162 2.96 16.83 16.05
C ARG A 162 2.65 18.08 15.21
N PHE A 163 1.36 18.37 15.03
CA PHE A 163 0.88 19.66 14.56
C PHE A 163 0.76 20.67 15.71
N ALA A 164 0.80 21.97 15.39
CA ALA A 164 0.60 23.06 16.35
C ALA A 164 -0.88 23.21 16.78
N LEU A 165 -1.47 22.10 17.21
CA LEU A 165 -2.84 21.96 17.69
C LEU A 165 -2.83 21.59 19.18
N PRO A 166 -3.95 21.80 19.91
CA PRO A 166 -4.09 21.33 21.29
C PRO A 166 -3.71 19.85 21.45
N ARG A 167 -2.97 19.54 22.52
CA ARG A 167 -2.40 18.22 22.81
C ARG A 167 -3.38 17.06 22.63
N ARG A 168 -4.64 17.24 23.06
CA ARG A 168 -5.70 16.23 22.96
C ARG A 168 -5.90 15.67 21.55
N PHE A 169 -5.68 16.47 20.50
CA PHE A 169 -5.81 16.01 19.12
C PHE A 169 -4.70 15.04 18.74
N PHE A 170 -3.46 15.30 19.16
CA PHE A 170 -2.33 14.40 18.95
C PHE A 170 -2.54 13.04 19.65
N ASP A 171 -3.04 13.09 20.89
CA ASP A 171 -3.34 11.89 21.68
C ASP A 171 -4.51 11.08 21.05
N ASN A 172 -5.48 11.77 20.42
CA ASN A 172 -6.56 11.16 19.64
C ASN A 172 -6.17 10.78 18.19
N GLY A 173 -4.88 10.82 17.84
CA GLY A 173 -4.39 10.31 16.55
C GLY A 173 -4.23 11.34 15.44
N VAL A 174 -4.50 12.64 15.68
CA VAL A 174 -4.27 13.72 14.71
C VAL A 174 -2.80 14.12 14.73
N LYS A 175 -2.02 13.50 13.86
CA LYS A 175 -0.56 13.69 13.76
C LYS A 175 -0.07 13.31 12.36
N ARG A 176 1.16 13.70 12.05
CA ARG A 176 1.86 13.27 10.83
C ARG A 176 2.18 11.78 10.93
N TYR A 177 1.69 11.03 9.95
CA TYR A 177 2.01 9.62 9.76
C TYR A 177 3.01 9.44 8.62
N GLY A 178 2.89 10.22 7.55
CA GLY A 178 3.67 10.05 6.34
C GLY A 178 3.25 8.82 5.52
N PHE A 179 3.43 8.88 4.20
CA PHE A 179 3.07 7.80 3.28
C PHE A 179 4.19 7.54 2.28
N HIS A 180 3.98 6.58 1.38
CA HIS A 180 5.00 6.02 0.49
C HIS A 180 6.16 5.33 1.23
N GLY A 181 5.96 4.93 2.48
CA GLY A 181 6.98 4.27 3.29
C GLY A 181 7.50 2.96 2.70
N LEU A 182 6.67 2.21 1.96
CA LEU A 182 7.15 1.01 1.25
C LEU A 182 8.17 1.38 0.15
N SER A 183 7.94 2.51 -0.54
CA SER A 183 8.88 3.02 -1.54
C SER A 183 10.17 3.53 -0.89
N TYR A 184 10.08 4.29 0.20
CA TYR A 184 11.28 4.76 0.92
C TYR A 184 12.06 3.62 1.55
N GLN A 185 11.38 2.59 2.08
CA GLN A 185 12.05 1.39 2.57
C GLN A 185 12.80 0.66 1.44
N PHE A 186 12.22 0.58 0.23
CA PHE A 186 12.92 0.06 -0.94
C PHE A 186 14.14 0.91 -1.29
N ILE A 187 14.01 2.24 -1.34
CA ILE A 187 15.11 3.17 -1.62
C ILE A 187 16.24 3.00 -0.60
N ALA A 188 15.93 2.96 0.69
CA ALA A 188 16.91 2.76 1.75
C ALA A 188 17.67 1.44 1.60
N ARG A 189 16.98 0.34 1.26
CA ARG A 189 17.61 -0.97 0.98
C ARG A 189 18.46 -0.94 -0.29
N ALA A 190 18.01 -0.27 -1.34
CA ALA A 190 18.76 -0.13 -2.59
C ALA A 190 20.06 0.67 -2.36
N LEU A 191 19.99 1.77 -1.61
CA LEU A 191 21.17 2.55 -1.21
C LEU A 191 22.16 1.72 -0.40
N ALA A 192 21.69 0.90 0.55
CA ALA A 192 22.53 -0.01 1.33
C ALA A 192 23.28 -1.03 0.47
N ARG A 193 22.68 -1.50 -0.63
CA ARG A 193 23.33 -2.40 -1.57
C ARG A 193 24.36 -1.69 -2.46
N GLN A 194 24.14 -0.41 -2.77
CA GLN A 194 25.02 0.36 -3.66
C GLN A 194 26.19 1.03 -2.93
N SER A 195 25.96 1.56 -1.72
CA SER A 195 26.97 2.31 -0.99
C SER A 195 26.69 2.36 0.51
N GLN A 196 27.59 1.77 1.30
CA GLN A 196 27.56 1.89 2.76
C GLN A 196 27.62 3.34 3.23
N ARG A 197 28.36 4.21 2.53
CA ARG A 197 28.44 5.65 2.84
C ARG A 197 27.09 6.34 2.72
N LEU A 198 26.36 6.11 1.63
CA LEU A 198 25.03 6.70 1.43
C LEU A 198 24.02 6.14 2.43
N ALA A 199 24.09 4.84 2.71
CA ALA A 199 23.18 4.18 3.63
C ALA A 199 23.35 4.66 5.08
N ALA A 200 24.57 4.96 5.51
CA ALA A 200 24.85 5.55 6.83
C ALA A 200 24.66 7.08 6.87
N GLY A 201 24.51 7.72 5.71
CA GLY A 201 24.45 9.17 5.57
C GLY A 201 23.07 9.79 5.82
N LYS A 202 23.00 11.10 5.55
CA LYS A 202 21.74 11.85 5.45
C LYS A 202 21.34 11.95 4.00
N VAL A 203 20.12 11.54 3.68
CA VAL A 203 19.60 11.46 2.31
C VAL A 203 18.22 12.08 2.27
N ILE A 204 17.97 12.95 1.29
CA ILE A 204 16.61 13.33 0.92
C ILE A 204 16.22 12.48 -0.29
N ALA A 205 15.16 11.68 -0.14
CA ALA A 205 14.59 10.90 -1.23
C ALA A 205 13.30 11.55 -1.72
N ALA A 206 13.10 11.54 -3.03
CA ALA A 206 11.88 12.02 -3.67
C ALA A 206 11.14 10.84 -4.32
N HIS A 207 9.92 10.59 -3.88
CA HIS A 207 9.00 9.70 -4.58
C HIS A 207 8.10 10.55 -5.47
N LEU A 208 8.27 10.45 -6.79
CA LEU A 208 7.57 11.28 -7.78
C LEU A 208 6.69 10.40 -8.67
N GLY A 209 5.39 10.54 -8.52
CA GLY A 209 4.36 9.83 -9.28
C GLY A 209 3.07 10.64 -9.29
N SER A 210 1.93 9.96 -9.48
CA SER A 210 0.61 10.63 -9.37
C SER A 210 0.39 11.22 -7.98
N GLY A 211 0.80 10.49 -6.93
CA GLY A 211 1.08 11.03 -5.61
C GLY A 211 2.59 11.26 -5.44
N ALA A 212 2.98 12.37 -4.82
CA ALA A 212 4.37 12.75 -4.70
C ALA A 212 4.72 13.15 -3.26
N SER A 213 5.90 12.77 -2.80
CA SER A 213 6.38 13.12 -1.45
C SER A 213 7.90 13.18 -1.39
N LEU A 214 8.40 13.81 -0.33
CA LEU A 214 9.81 13.80 0.04
C LEU A 214 9.99 13.15 1.41
N CYS A 215 11.09 12.43 1.61
CA CYS A 215 11.48 11.91 2.92
C CYS A 215 12.93 12.25 3.23
N ALA A 216 13.14 12.88 4.39
CA ALA A 216 14.47 13.05 4.96
C ALA A 216 14.82 11.77 5.74
N MET A 217 15.91 11.12 5.34
CA MET A 217 16.43 9.91 5.96
C MET A 217 17.79 10.18 6.61
N SER A 218 18.03 9.54 7.75
CA SER A 218 19.34 9.49 8.41
C SER A 218 19.63 8.05 8.78
N ALA A 219 20.75 7.52 8.30
CA ALA A 219 21.12 6.11 8.43
C ALA A 219 20.00 5.16 7.99
N GLY A 220 19.40 5.43 6.81
CA GLY A 220 18.31 4.64 6.24
C GLY A 220 16.96 4.70 6.99
N SER A 221 16.85 5.49 8.06
CA SER A 221 15.61 5.68 8.84
C SER A 221 14.96 7.02 8.53
N SER A 222 13.63 7.05 8.41
CA SER A 222 12.86 8.28 8.23
C SER A 222 12.99 9.23 9.43
N ARG A 223 13.33 10.48 9.16
CA ARG A 223 13.44 11.56 10.15
C ARG A 223 12.43 12.67 9.93
N ASP A 224 12.01 12.87 8.69
CA ASP A 224 10.91 13.77 8.33
C ASP A 224 10.29 13.33 6.98
N THR A 225 9.07 13.75 6.71
CA THR A 225 8.37 13.44 5.46
C THR A 225 7.36 14.54 5.12
N SER A 226 7.23 14.86 3.84
CA SER A 226 6.38 15.96 3.39
C SER A 226 4.89 15.69 3.62
N MET A 227 4.45 14.43 3.52
CA MET A 227 3.06 14.08 3.76
C MET A 227 2.73 14.04 5.25
N GLY A 228 1.58 14.61 5.61
CA GLY A 228 1.13 14.87 6.97
C GLY A 228 0.26 13.75 7.54
N PHE A 229 -0.94 14.15 7.97
CA PHE A 229 -1.99 13.24 8.46
C PHE A 229 -2.57 12.39 7.33
N SER A 230 -2.72 12.97 6.14
CA SER A 230 -3.22 12.32 4.93
C SER A 230 -2.25 12.49 3.76
N THR A 231 -2.53 11.81 2.65
CA THR A 231 -1.77 11.92 1.39
C THR A 231 -1.95 13.25 0.67
N LEU A 232 -2.80 14.17 1.18
CA LEU A 232 -3.08 15.47 0.56
C LEU A 232 -2.07 16.56 0.92
N ASP A 233 -1.32 16.37 2.01
CA ASP A 233 -0.31 17.33 2.48
C ASP A 233 1.05 17.09 1.78
N GLY A 234 1.89 18.12 1.71
CA GLY A 234 3.26 18.01 1.18
C GLY A 234 3.55 18.78 -0.11
N ILE A 235 4.02 18.10 -1.15
CA ILE A 235 4.49 18.74 -2.39
C ILE A 235 3.43 18.67 -3.50
N PRO A 236 3.50 19.48 -4.56
CA PRO A 236 2.54 19.42 -5.67
C PRO A 236 2.42 18.03 -6.30
N MET A 237 1.19 17.64 -6.63
CA MET A 237 0.82 16.34 -7.22
C MET A 237 -0.06 16.51 -8.46
N ALA A 238 -0.22 15.44 -9.23
CA ALA A 238 -0.89 15.48 -10.55
C ALA A 238 -2.32 16.02 -10.53
N ASN A 239 -3.06 15.80 -9.45
CA ASN A 239 -4.44 16.25 -9.22
C ASN A 239 -4.55 17.39 -8.19
N GLY A 240 -3.46 18.13 -7.95
CA GLY A 240 -3.54 19.52 -7.48
C GLY A 240 -3.76 19.78 -5.99
N SER A 241 -3.60 18.80 -5.09
CA SER A 241 -3.59 19.10 -3.65
C SER A 241 -2.22 19.63 -3.21
N GLN A 242 -2.16 20.94 -2.95
CA GLN A 242 -1.05 21.60 -2.24
C GLN A 242 -1.33 21.58 -0.72
N PRO A 243 -0.35 21.92 0.15
CA PRO A 243 -0.66 22.35 1.51
C PRO A 243 -1.57 23.58 1.43
N PHE A 244 -2.86 23.36 1.60
CA PHE A 244 -3.86 24.42 1.59
C PHE A 244 -3.83 25.15 2.95
N CYS A 245 -3.83 26.48 2.94
CA CYS A 245 -4.08 27.26 4.16
C CYS A 245 -5.47 26.91 4.70
N GLU A 246 -5.56 26.32 5.90
CA GLU A 246 -6.84 25.95 6.53
C GLU A 246 -7.82 27.12 6.65
N GLY A 247 -7.31 28.36 6.78
CA GLY A 247 -8.13 29.59 6.81
C GLY A 247 -8.98 29.82 5.55
N ASN A 248 -8.61 29.23 4.42
CA ASN A 248 -9.39 29.34 3.17
C ASN A 248 -10.56 28.36 3.08
N GLN A 249 -10.76 27.41 4.02
CA GLN A 249 -11.95 26.54 4.01
C GLN A 249 -13.21 27.23 4.53
N LEU A 250 -13.07 28.28 5.34
CA LEU A 250 -14.21 29.01 5.90
C LEU A 250 -14.75 30.11 4.98
N TRP A 251 -13.92 30.62 4.05
CA TRP A 251 -14.32 31.68 3.13
C TRP A 251 -15.30 31.27 2.00
N PRO A 252 -15.20 30.08 1.36
CA PRO A 252 -16.11 29.71 0.28
C PRO A 252 -17.56 29.48 0.73
N PHE A 253 -17.82 29.41 2.04
CA PHE A 253 -19.17 29.27 2.59
C PHE A 253 -19.89 30.60 2.88
N HIS A 254 -19.22 31.76 2.72
CA HIS A 254 -19.81 33.08 2.98
C HIS A 254 -20.02 33.93 1.72
N ALA A 255 -19.78 33.38 0.53
CA ALA A 255 -19.99 34.04 -0.75
C ALA A 255 -21.00 33.27 -1.61
N LEU A 256 -22.24 33.16 -1.12
CA LEU A 256 -23.46 32.92 -1.90
C LEU A 256 -24.56 33.83 -1.37
#